data_AF-A0A2V2W7E9-F1
#
_entry.id   AF-A0A2V2W7E9-F1
#
_cell.length_a   1.000
_cell.length_b   1.000
_cell.length_c   1.000
_cell.angle_alpha   90.00
_cell.angle_beta   90.00
_cell.angle_gamma   90.00
#
_symmetry.space_group_name_H-M   'P 1'
#
loop_
_entity.id
_entity.type
_entity.pdbx_description
1 polymer ?
#
loop_
_entity_poly.entity_id
_entity_poly.type
_entity_poly.pdbx_seq_one_letter_code
_entity_poly.pdbx_strand_id
1 'polypeptide(L)'
;MSSDIIEHSFFFTPLERDRIAHAETFVDTRPSSFVTVIFSPLWQAMSRHLVPEMVAPNAITLAGLVSSMQSYQIISDHYDGSESDPNNIEAQTPILLSCLLCLVAIVCGSLDGVHAKRCRSASPLGDIFSRVCSSISRIFFALTLMEAFSVRDLHTKWYLLMAMQLVELNTVLSRINADNLKPQKAKNLAYHLTYCFRDSELSFLILCALITRLVYPSTGFYVLFTSNFPKYSFLLLVVVSFVNVALLKMKRKYKSGIALCLVARVVPLYKILLFNNYSVLSVISGALVVALLSIEVHVSNVARRRVHAGVLCISIGSVFNDIFSIVASVLYIIGMLVDLSYSTRIPLFVPVRNVFCDGVFDLCHAGHKNFMQNALQYGNRLIVGVCGDEDCENYKRRPIMTTEERVNEVRMCKFVSQVISNSPVTGVTEEMIKRHNIHVVVCGKEYDRPDDTFYAVPRRLGILRTAPRTEGISTSVLIARIRAATDADVVAKDKSSGRSVVRDGS
;
A
#
# COMPACT_ATOMS: atom_id res chain seq x y z
N MET A 1 22.19 8.67 -23.64
CA MET A 1 21.32 7.76 -22.85
C MET A 1 20.23 8.61 -22.25
N SER A 2 19.00 8.48 -22.74
CA SER A 2 17.90 9.38 -22.37
C SER A 2 17.47 9.15 -20.92
N SER A 3 17.12 10.24 -20.26
CA SER A 3 16.63 10.31 -18.88
C SER A 3 15.14 9.94 -18.77
N ASP A 4 14.66 9.01 -19.60
CA ASP A 4 13.22 8.62 -19.69
C ASP A 4 12.85 7.45 -18.77
N ILE A 5 13.78 6.99 -17.92
CA ILE A 5 13.57 5.84 -17.04
C ILE A 5 12.42 6.09 -16.03
N ILE A 6 12.06 7.36 -15.77
CA ILE A 6 11.00 7.72 -14.80
C ILE A 6 9.59 7.63 -15.42
N GLU A 7 9.44 7.75 -16.75
CA GLU A 7 8.12 7.70 -17.38
C GLU A 7 7.64 6.27 -17.69
N HIS A 8 8.56 5.35 -17.98
CA HIS A 8 8.23 3.95 -18.25
C HIS A 8 8.14 3.11 -16.97
N SER A 9 7.00 3.17 -16.28
CA SER A 9 6.65 2.12 -15.30
C SER A 9 5.85 1.03 -15.99
N PHE A 10 6.24 -0.20 -15.73
CA PHE A 10 5.69 -1.38 -16.40
C PHE A 10 4.24 -1.63 -15.98
N PHE A 11 3.88 -1.30 -14.73
CA PHE A 11 2.59 -1.66 -14.15
C PHE A 11 1.55 -0.54 -14.18
N PHE A 12 1.97 0.74 -14.22
CA PHE A 12 1.07 1.87 -14.01
C PHE A 12 1.37 3.04 -14.95
N THR A 13 0.30 3.65 -15.46
CA THR A 13 0.36 4.94 -16.15
C THR A 13 0.60 6.09 -15.16
N PRO A 14 1.09 7.27 -15.60
CA PRO A 14 1.28 8.44 -14.74
C PRO A 14 0.05 8.80 -13.89
N LEU A 15 -1.14 8.73 -14.51
CA LEU A 15 -2.40 9.06 -13.85
C LEU A 15 -2.84 8.01 -12.83
N GLU A 16 -2.55 6.72 -13.07
CA GLU A 16 -2.83 5.66 -12.10
C GLU A 16 -1.92 5.75 -10.87
N ARG A 17 -0.63 6.10 -11.07
CA ARG A 17 0.32 6.34 -9.97
C ARG A 17 -0.12 7.50 -9.11
N ASP A 18 -0.54 8.60 -9.73
CA ASP A 18 -1.03 9.78 -9.03
C ASP A 18 -2.24 9.44 -8.14
N ARG A 19 -3.20 8.66 -8.66
CA ARG A 19 -4.34 8.18 -7.86
C ARG A 19 -3.92 7.34 -6.65
N ILE A 20 -2.93 6.45 -6.81
CA ILE A 20 -2.43 5.61 -5.71
C ILE A 20 -1.71 6.48 -4.67
N ALA A 21 -0.84 7.39 -5.11
CA ALA A 21 -0.07 8.26 -4.23
C ALA A 21 -0.96 9.17 -3.35
N HIS A 22 -2.15 9.51 -3.83
CA HIS A 22 -3.12 10.36 -3.15
C HIS A 22 -4.33 9.60 -2.58
N ALA A 23 -4.30 8.27 -2.59
CA ALA A 23 -5.36 7.47 -1.99
C ALA A 23 -5.38 7.68 -0.46
N GLU A 24 -6.57 7.71 0.15
CA GLU A 24 -6.70 7.78 1.60
C GLU A 24 -6.12 6.50 2.23
N THR A 25 -5.31 6.67 3.28
CA THR A 25 -4.73 5.54 4.01
C THR A 25 -5.78 4.87 4.88
N PHE A 26 -5.84 3.55 4.84
CA PHE A 26 -6.79 2.75 5.61
C PHE A 26 -6.50 2.76 7.11
N VAL A 27 -5.30 3.16 7.54
CA VAL A 27 -4.94 3.28 8.97
C VAL A 27 -5.92 4.17 9.74
N ASP A 28 -6.47 5.21 9.10
CA ASP A 28 -7.39 6.16 9.75
C ASP A 28 -8.86 5.80 9.59
N THR A 29 -9.21 5.01 8.57
CA THR A 29 -10.60 4.62 8.27
C THR A 29 -10.93 3.19 8.70
N ARG A 30 -9.95 2.42 9.21
CA ARG A 30 -10.13 1.03 9.66
C ARG A 30 -11.15 0.97 10.80
N PRO A 31 -12.32 0.36 10.58
CA PRO A 31 -13.29 0.12 11.64
C PRO A 31 -12.73 -0.91 12.62
N SER A 32 -12.91 -0.70 13.92
CA SER A 32 -12.25 -1.48 14.97
C SER A 32 -12.70 -2.95 14.97
N SER A 33 -11.76 -3.89 14.79
CA SER A 33 -12.02 -5.32 14.99
C SER A 33 -12.13 -5.65 16.47
N PHE A 34 -12.81 -6.73 16.80
CA PHE A 34 -12.95 -7.20 18.18
C PHE A 34 -11.59 -7.41 18.86
N VAL A 35 -10.66 -8.09 18.17
CA VAL A 35 -9.27 -8.30 18.62
C VAL A 35 -8.56 -6.96 18.84
N THR A 36 -8.69 -6.01 17.90
CA THR A 36 -8.08 -4.69 18.06
C THR A 36 -8.67 -3.92 19.22
N VAL A 37 -9.98 -3.98 19.49
CA VAL A 37 -10.60 -3.30 20.63
C VAL A 37 -10.02 -3.81 21.95
N ILE A 38 -9.95 -5.13 22.12
CA ILE A 38 -9.46 -5.75 23.36
C ILE A 38 -7.97 -5.46 23.59
N PHE A 39 -7.15 -5.65 22.56
CA PHE A 39 -5.70 -5.57 22.70
C PHE A 39 -5.09 -4.20 22.34
N SER A 40 -5.90 -3.20 21.93
CA SER A 40 -5.40 -1.84 21.59
C SER A 40 -4.50 -1.22 22.67
N PRO A 41 -4.83 -1.27 23.98
CA PRO A 41 -3.93 -0.73 25.01
C PRO A 41 -2.55 -1.40 25.01
N LEU A 42 -2.52 -2.72 24.83
CA LEU A 42 -1.27 -3.50 24.74
C LEU A 42 -0.48 -3.09 23.49
N TRP A 43 -1.10 -3.00 22.33
CA TRP A 43 -0.43 -2.60 21.08
C TRP A 43 0.15 -1.19 21.16
N GLN A 44 -0.56 -0.26 21.81
CA GLN A 44 -0.06 1.09 22.03
C GLN A 44 1.14 1.11 22.97
N ALA A 45 1.10 0.34 24.07
CA ALA A 45 2.23 0.22 24.99
C ALA A 45 3.45 -0.41 24.30
N MET A 46 3.26 -1.49 23.56
CA MET A 46 4.32 -2.15 22.79
C MET A 46 4.92 -1.21 21.74
N SER A 47 4.10 -0.48 21.00
CA SER A 47 4.58 0.50 20.04
C SER A 47 5.44 1.56 20.72
N ARG A 48 4.97 2.12 21.85
CA ARG A 48 5.67 3.15 22.64
C ARG A 48 7.01 2.70 23.19
N HIS A 49 7.11 1.49 23.72
CA HIS A 49 8.27 1.05 24.50
C HIS A 49 9.21 0.11 23.76
N LEU A 50 8.74 -0.68 22.79
CA LEU A 50 9.55 -1.70 22.11
C LEU A 50 10.04 -1.26 20.73
N VAL A 51 9.31 -0.38 20.03
CA VAL A 51 9.62 -0.04 18.63
C VAL A 51 10.08 1.41 18.49
N PRO A 52 11.36 1.65 18.14
CA PRO A 52 11.87 3.00 17.84
C PRO A 52 11.16 3.65 16.65
N GLU A 53 11.06 4.99 16.62
CA GLU A 53 10.43 5.74 15.52
C GLU A 53 11.16 5.60 14.17
N MET A 54 12.40 5.12 14.19
CA MET A 54 13.21 4.88 12.99
C MET A 54 12.81 3.61 12.23
N VAL A 55 12.03 2.72 12.86
CA VAL A 55 11.60 1.47 12.24
C VAL A 55 10.47 1.75 11.26
N ALA A 56 10.61 1.31 10.02
CA ALA A 56 9.53 1.41 9.06
C ALA A 56 8.38 0.45 9.43
N PRO A 57 7.10 0.89 9.39
CA PRO A 57 5.96 0.00 9.65
C PRO A 57 5.98 -1.28 8.82
N ASN A 58 6.36 -1.17 7.54
CA ASN A 58 6.46 -2.31 6.62
C ASN A 58 7.51 -3.34 7.06
N ALA A 59 8.57 -2.93 7.76
CA ALA A 59 9.56 -3.88 8.30
C ALA A 59 8.95 -4.74 9.42
N ILE A 60 8.06 -4.16 10.25
CA ILE A 60 7.30 -4.89 11.27
C ILE A 60 6.37 -5.91 10.60
N THR A 61 5.63 -5.48 9.58
CA THR A 61 4.74 -6.36 8.82
C THR A 61 5.51 -7.51 8.16
N LEU A 62 6.68 -7.24 7.58
CA LEU A 62 7.53 -8.25 6.96
C LEU A 62 8.08 -9.25 8.00
N ALA A 63 8.48 -8.78 9.18
CA ALA A 63 8.89 -9.65 10.28
C ALA A 63 7.74 -10.60 10.71
N GLY A 64 6.50 -10.12 10.69
CA GLY A 64 5.32 -10.95 10.92
C GLY A 64 5.13 -12.04 9.86
N LEU A 65 5.30 -11.71 8.58
CA LEU A 65 5.26 -12.68 7.49
C LEU A 65 6.33 -13.76 7.66
N VAL A 66 7.59 -13.37 7.89
CA VAL A 66 8.70 -14.30 8.11
C VAL A 66 8.42 -15.22 9.31
N SER A 67 7.87 -14.66 10.40
CA SER A 67 7.49 -15.45 11.58
C SER A 67 6.42 -16.50 11.26
N SER A 68 5.41 -16.16 10.44
CA SER A 68 4.39 -17.11 10.00
C SER A 68 4.96 -18.24 9.12
N MET A 69 5.90 -17.91 8.22
CA MET A 69 6.60 -18.90 7.39
C MET A 69 7.44 -19.86 8.24
N GLN A 70 8.17 -19.31 9.21
CA GLN A 70 9.00 -20.10 10.12
C GLN A 70 8.15 -21.01 11.02
N SER A 71 6.97 -20.53 11.45
CA SER A 71 6.01 -21.33 12.21
C SER A 71 5.58 -22.59 11.45
N TYR A 72 5.27 -22.45 10.15
CA TYR A 72 4.93 -23.58 9.29
C TYR A 72 6.13 -24.52 9.08
N GLN A 73 7.31 -23.97 8.83
CA GLN A 73 8.51 -24.78 8.63
C GLN A 73 8.81 -25.68 9.84
N ILE A 74 8.78 -25.12 11.06
CA ILE A 74 9.08 -25.87 12.29
C ILE A 74 8.09 -27.01 12.50
N ILE A 75 6.79 -26.74 12.37
CA ILE A 75 5.77 -27.77 12.58
C ILE A 75 5.81 -28.83 11.48
N SER A 76 6.06 -28.44 10.22
CA SER A 76 6.13 -29.39 9.10
C SER A 76 7.32 -30.33 9.23
N ASP A 77 8.46 -29.85 9.74
CA ASP A 77 9.70 -30.61 9.76
C ASP A 77 9.87 -31.47 11.03
N HIS A 78 9.31 -31.03 12.17
CA HIS A 78 9.63 -31.61 13.49
C HIS A 78 8.42 -32.11 14.28
N TYR A 79 7.18 -31.88 13.82
CA TYR A 79 5.99 -32.31 14.54
C TYR A 79 5.39 -33.59 13.94
N ASP A 80 5.51 -34.70 14.66
CA ASP A 80 5.06 -36.01 14.19
C ASP A 80 3.54 -36.22 14.27
N GLY A 81 2.80 -35.27 14.86
CA GLY A 81 1.33 -35.31 14.93
C GLY A 81 0.76 -36.42 15.82
N SER A 82 1.61 -37.10 16.59
CA SER A 82 1.18 -38.15 17.51
C SER A 82 0.34 -37.55 18.65
N GLU A 83 -0.67 -38.30 19.10
CA GLU A 83 -1.36 -38.08 20.37
C GLU A 83 -0.39 -38.37 21.53
N SER A 84 0.70 -37.62 21.58
CA SER A 84 1.72 -37.75 22.59
C SER A 84 1.20 -37.22 23.91
N ASP A 85 1.61 -37.89 24.99
CA ASP A 85 1.35 -37.46 26.36
C ASP A 85 1.63 -35.94 26.47
N PRO A 86 0.66 -35.11 26.91
CA PRO A 86 0.86 -33.68 27.06
C PRO A 86 2.05 -33.32 27.97
N ASN A 87 2.54 -34.27 28.78
CA ASN A 87 3.73 -34.10 29.61
C ASN A 87 5.07 -34.33 28.87
N ASN A 88 5.05 -34.83 27.63
CA ASN A 88 6.27 -34.99 26.84
C ASN A 88 6.69 -33.65 26.20
N ILE A 89 7.61 -32.96 26.88
CA ILE A 89 8.12 -31.65 26.48
C ILE A 89 8.74 -31.69 25.08
N GLU A 90 9.49 -32.74 24.72
CA GLU A 90 10.16 -32.84 23.42
C GLU A 90 9.16 -32.92 22.27
N ALA A 91 8.11 -33.72 22.43
CA ALA A 91 7.05 -33.86 21.42
C ALA A 91 6.18 -32.60 21.27
N GLN A 92 6.01 -31.81 22.35
CA GLN A 92 5.22 -30.58 22.36
C GLN A 92 6.01 -29.32 21.97
N THR A 93 7.35 -29.39 21.94
CA THR A 93 8.21 -28.24 21.65
C THR A 93 7.94 -27.61 20.26
N PRO A 94 7.77 -28.38 19.17
CA PRO A 94 7.49 -27.81 17.85
C PRO A 94 6.19 -27.01 17.82
N ILE A 95 5.10 -27.55 18.38
CA ILE A 95 3.80 -26.87 18.40
C ILE A 95 3.81 -25.64 19.32
N LEU A 96 4.52 -25.70 20.45
CA LEU A 96 4.72 -24.54 21.33
C LEU A 96 5.47 -23.41 20.61
N LEU A 97 6.56 -23.74 19.92
CA LEU A 97 7.36 -22.76 19.17
C LEU A 97 6.57 -22.17 18.00
N SER A 98 5.81 -23.00 17.27
CA SER A 98 4.90 -22.53 16.22
C SER A 98 3.79 -21.63 16.76
N CYS A 99 3.24 -21.91 17.95
CA CYS A 99 2.29 -21.01 18.63
C CYS A 99 2.93 -19.65 18.95
N LEU A 100 4.15 -19.65 19.49
CA LEU A 100 4.89 -18.42 19.81
C LEU A 100 5.16 -17.59 18.56
N LEU A 101 5.60 -18.21 17.46
CA LEU A 101 5.84 -17.54 16.19
C LEU A 101 4.55 -17.02 15.55
N CYS A 102 3.45 -17.78 15.66
CA CYS A 102 2.12 -17.31 15.25
C CYS A 102 1.67 -16.09 16.07
N LEU A 103 1.92 -16.09 17.38
CA LEU A 103 1.65 -14.95 18.25
C LEU A 103 2.48 -13.73 17.81
N VAL A 104 3.80 -13.89 17.58
CA VAL A 104 4.66 -12.82 17.05
C VAL A 104 4.11 -12.27 15.73
N ALA A 105 3.70 -13.14 14.80
CA ALA A 105 3.12 -12.73 13.53
C ALA A 105 1.83 -11.90 13.68
N ILE A 106 0.93 -12.30 14.60
CA ILE A 106 -0.31 -11.55 14.92
C ILE A 106 -0.01 -10.19 15.55
N VAL A 107 0.95 -10.15 16.47
CA VAL A 107 1.42 -8.92 17.11
C VAL A 107 1.96 -7.97 16.04
N CYS A 108 2.88 -8.44 15.19
CA CYS A 108 3.45 -7.65 14.11
C CYS A 108 2.39 -7.09 13.15
N GLY A 109 1.42 -7.91 12.74
CA GLY A 109 0.33 -7.51 11.84
C GLY A 109 -0.69 -6.54 12.46
N SER A 110 -0.69 -6.38 13.79
CA SER A 110 -1.50 -5.37 14.49
C SER A 110 -0.69 -4.12 14.84
N LEU A 111 0.60 -4.31 15.11
CA LEU A 111 1.51 -3.27 15.57
C LEU A 111 1.91 -2.32 14.44
N ASP A 112 2.00 -2.78 13.20
CA ASP A 112 2.37 -1.97 12.03
C ASP A 112 1.48 -0.73 11.86
N GLY A 113 0.16 -0.89 11.92
CA GLY A 113 -0.80 0.21 11.79
C GLY A 113 -0.79 1.15 13.00
N VAL A 114 -0.67 0.61 14.21
CA VAL A 114 -0.56 1.42 15.44
C VAL A 114 0.72 2.25 15.43
N HIS A 115 1.82 1.65 15.01
CA HIS A 115 3.12 2.30 14.86
C HIS A 115 3.11 3.36 13.77
N ALA A 116 2.55 3.05 12.58
CA ALA A 116 2.39 4.01 11.49
C ALA A 116 1.57 5.23 11.90
N LYS A 117 0.49 5.02 12.68
CA LYS A 117 -0.35 6.11 13.19
C LYS A 117 0.40 6.97 14.21
N ARG A 118 1.11 6.35 15.16
CA ARG A 118 1.90 7.05 16.18
C ARG A 118 2.98 7.92 15.54
N CYS A 119 3.75 7.34 14.61
CA CYS A 119 4.87 8.01 13.96
C CYS A 119 4.43 8.89 12.78
N ARG A 120 3.12 8.98 12.51
CA ARG A 120 2.56 9.73 11.38
C ARG A 120 3.19 9.31 10.03
N SER A 121 3.55 8.04 9.89
CA SER A 121 4.26 7.51 8.70
C SER A 121 3.38 6.61 7.83
N ALA A 122 2.06 6.64 8.01
CA ALA A 122 1.12 5.90 7.18
C ALA A 122 1.20 6.35 5.72
N SER A 123 1.16 5.39 4.79
CA SER A 123 1.22 5.66 3.36
C SER A 123 0.38 4.65 2.56
N PRO A 124 -0.14 5.03 1.38
CA PRO A 124 -0.90 4.11 0.53
C PRO A 124 -0.10 2.87 0.11
N LEU A 125 1.21 3.06 -0.14
CA LEU A 125 2.11 1.95 -0.43
C LEU A 125 2.26 1.01 0.76
N GLY A 126 2.32 1.55 1.98
CA GLY A 126 2.35 0.73 3.20
C GLY A 126 1.08 -0.09 3.40
N ASP A 127 -0.09 0.46 3.06
CA ASP A 127 -1.35 -0.31 3.10
C ASP A 127 -1.37 -1.46 2.08
N ILE A 128 -0.87 -1.21 0.86
CA ILE A 128 -0.73 -2.27 -0.16
C ILE A 128 0.27 -3.34 0.32
N PHE A 129 1.40 -2.93 0.88
CA PHE A 129 2.43 -3.84 1.41
C PHE A 129 1.89 -4.69 2.57
N SER A 130 1.18 -4.07 3.52
CA SER A 130 0.55 -4.76 4.65
C SER A 130 -0.46 -5.81 4.16
N ARG A 131 -1.25 -5.49 3.12
CA ARG A 131 -2.17 -6.45 2.49
C ARG A 131 -1.45 -7.62 1.82
N VAL A 132 -0.37 -7.36 1.09
CA VAL A 132 0.46 -8.41 0.48
C VAL A 132 0.95 -9.39 1.55
N CYS A 133 1.56 -8.87 2.62
CA CYS A 133 2.11 -9.71 3.69
C CYS A 133 1.00 -10.47 4.43
N SER A 134 -0.13 -9.83 4.72
CA SER A 134 -1.28 -10.49 5.37
C SER A 134 -1.84 -11.63 4.52
N SER A 135 -2.01 -11.39 3.21
CA SER A 135 -2.53 -12.39 2.28
C SER A 135 -1.66 -13.64 2.18
N ILE A 136 -0.33 -13.45 2.16
CA ILE A 136 0.64 -14.55 2.16
C ILE A 136 0.71 -15.21 3.54
N SER A 137 0.74 -14.44 4.63
CA SER A 137 0.80 -14.98 6.00
C SER A 137 -0.38 -15.90 6.29
N ARG A 138 -1.58 -15.59 5.77
CA ARG A 138 -2.76 -16.47 5.92
C ARG A 138 -2.55 -17.86 5.35
N ILE A 139 -1.79 -17.99 4.26
CA ILE A 139 -1.43 -19.29 3.68
C ILE A 139 -0.66 -20.10 4.72
N PHE A 140 0.35 -19.50 5.33
CA PHE A 140 1.21 -20.18 6.30
C PHE A 140 0.49 -20.46 7.63
N PHE A 141 -0.33 -19.53 8.13
CA PHE A 141 -1.18 -19.80 9.29
C PHE A 141 -2.11 -21.01 9.08
N ALA A 142 -2.72 -21.10 7.89
CA ALA A 142 -3.59 -22.21 7.53
C ALA A 142 -2.81 -23.53 7.44
N LEU A 143 -1.63 -23.52 6.83
CA LEU A 143 -0.77 -24.69 6.75
C LEU A 143 -0.29 -25.15 8.12
N THR A 144 0.18 -24.23 8.98
CA THR A 144 0.55 -24.54 10.38
C THR A 144 -0.60 -25.21 11.11
N LEU A 145 -1.83 -24.69 10.98
CA LEU A 145 -3.01 -25.30 11.58
C LEU A 145 -3.23 -26.73 11.07
N MET A 146 -3.17 -26.93 9.76
CA MET A 146 -3.40 -28.25 9.15
C MET A 146 -2.35 -29.28 9.58
N GLU A 147 -1.08 -28.89 9.70
CA GLU A 147 -0.04 -29.79 10.24
C GLU A 147 -0.25 -30.09 11.74
N ALA A 148 -0.64 -29.08 12.54
CA ALA A 148 -0.91 -29.27 13.97
C ALA A 148 -2.04 -30.30 14.24
N PHE A 149 -3.06 -30.31 13.37
CA PHE A 149 -4.16 -31.27 13.39
C PHE A 149 -3.92 -32.52 12.53
N SER A 150 -2.69 -32.69 12.02
CA SER A 150 -2.24 -33.89 11.30
C SER A 150 -3.08 -34.23 10.07
N VAL A 151 -3.55 -33.22 9.35
CA VAL A 151 -4.28 -33.39 8.09
C VAL A 151 -3.30 -33.87 7.04
N ARG A 152 -3.33 -35.15 6.67
CA ARG A 152 -2.41 -35.72 5.65
C ARG A 152 -2.98 -35.71 4.23
N ASP A 153 -4.30 -35.67 4.09
CA ASP A 153 -4.95 -35.65 2.78
C ASP A 153 -4.70 -34.34 2.04
N LEU A 154 -4.04 -34.45 0.89
CA LEU A 154 -3.63 -33.30 0.09
C LEU A 154 -4.83 -32.60 -0.55
N HIS A 155 -5.90 -33.33 -0.88
CA HIS A 155 -7.12 -32.73 -1.43
C HIS A 155 -7.82 -31.85 -0.40
N THR A 156 -7.91 -32.33 0.84
CA THR A 156 -8.40 -31.55 1.97
C THR A 156 -7.57 -30.29 2.20
N LYS A 157 -6.23 -30.41 2.21
CA LYS A 157 -5.33 -29.23 2.31
C LYS A 157 -5.62 -28.21 1.20
N TRP A 158 -5.76 -28.68 -0.03
CA TRP A 158 -6.07 -27.83 -1.18
C TRP A 158 -7.39 -27.09 -1.00
N TYR A 159 -8.47 -27.78 -0.66
CA TYR A 159 -9.80 -27.17 -0.52
C TYR A 159 -9.84 -26.14 0.62
N LEU A 160 -9.25 -26.46 1.78
CA LEU A 160 -9.23 -25.54 2.92
C LEU A 160 -8.43 -24.27 2.61
N LEU A 161 -7.24 -24.43 2.05
CA LEU A 161 -6.38 -23.30 1.74
C LEU A 161 -6.99 -22.39 0.67
N MET A 162 -7.58 -22.99 -0.37
CA MET A 162 -8.30 -22.25 -1.40
C MET A 162 -9.55 -21.56 -0.85
N ALA A 163 -10.31 -22.23 0.03
CA ALA A 163 -11.45 -21.62 0.70
C ALA A 163 -11.02 -20.39 1.51
N MET A 164 -9.95 -20.48 2.31
CA MET A 164 -9.44 -19.35 3.08
C MET A 164 -9.02 -18.16 2.20
N GLN A 165 -8.40 -18.40 1.05
CA GLN A 165 -8.05 -17.31 0.12
C GLN A 165 -9.26 -16.75 -0.63
N LEU A 166 -10.28 -17.56 -0.89
CA LEU A 166 -11.55 -17.07 -1.42
C LEU A 166 -12.31 -16.23 -0.38
N VAL A 167 -12.21 -16.55 0.92
CA VAL A 167 -12.75 -15.68 1.97
C VAL A 167 -12.11 -14.29 1.86
N GLU A 168 -10.77 -14.20 1.78
CA GLU A 168 -10.10 -12.91 1.59
C GLU A 168 -10.59 -12.18 0.34
N LEU A 169 -10.55 -12.84 -0.82
CA LEU A 169 -10.98 -12.24 -2.08
C LEU A 169 -12.42 -11.71 -1.99
N ASN A 170 -13.32 -12.48 -1.38
CA ASN A 170 -14.71 -12.07 -1.16
C ASN A 170 -14.81 -10.86 -0.24
N THR A 171 -14.02 -10.78 0.84
CA THR A 171 -14.02 -9.58 1.69
C THR A 171 -13.56 -8.34 0.93
N VAL A 172 -12.58 -8.47 0.02
CA VAL A 172 -12.14 -7.36 -0.86
C VAL A 172 -13.25 -6.95 -1.81
N LEU A 173 -13.87 -7.90 -2.51
CA LEU A 173 -14.96 -7.63 -3.44
C LEU A 173 -16.18 -7.02 -2.75
N SER A 174 -16.56 -7.53 -1.57
CA SER A 174 -17.69 -7.02 -0.79
C SER A 174 -17.43 -5.59 -0.29
N ARG A 175 -16.19 -5.24 0.10
CA ARG A 175 -15.84 -3.85 0.45
C ARG A 175 -15.97 -2.91 -0.74
N ILE A 176 -15.45 -3.31 -1.90
CA ILE A 176 -15.62 -2.54 -3.14
C ILE A 176 -17.12 -2.36 -3.46
N ASN A 177 -17.94 -3.38 -3.25
CA ASN A 177 -19.39 -3.27 -3.42
C ASN A 177 -20.05 -2.32 -2.41
N ALA A 178 -19.58 -2.32 -1.15
CA ALA A 178 -20.08 -1.46 -0.09
C ALA A 178 -19.75 0.02 -0.32
N ASP A 179 -18.54 0.33 -0.77
CA ASP A 179 -18.12 1.71 -1.10
C ASP A 179 -18.94 2.29 -2.26
N ASN A 180 -19.52 1.43 -3.11
CA ASN A 180 -20.41 1.79 -4.21
C ASN A 180 -21.90 1.95 -3.80
N LEU A 181 -22.21 1.79 -2.51
CA LEU A 181 -23.54 2.02 -1.92
C LEU A 181 -23.54 3.33 -1.11
N LYS A 182 -24.68 4.03 -1.08
CA LYS A 182 -24.80 5.29 -0.29
C LYS A 182 -24.46 5.01 1.18
N PRO A 183 -23.68 5.88 1.86
CA PRO A 183 -23.15 5.62 3.22
C PRO A 183 -24.22 5.32 4.27
N GLN A 184 -25.46 5.81 4.10
CA GLN A 184 -26.59 5.53 4.98
C GLN A 184 -27.19 4.12 4.85
N LYS A 185 -26.91 3.37 3.77
CA LYS A 185 -27.47 2.03 3.50
C LYS A 185 -26.46 0.88 3.64
N ALA A 186 -25.20 1.17 3.97
CA ALA A 186 -24.11 0.18 3.92
C ALA A 186 -23.97 -0.69 5.19
N LYS A 187 -24.72 -0.42 6.26
CA LYS A 187 -24.69 -1.19 7.52
C LYS A 187 -25.65 -2.39 7.49
N ASN A 188 -25.58 -3.22 6.45
CA ASN A 188 -26.36 -4.47 6.40
C ASN A 188 -25.67 -5.59 7.20
N LEU A 189 -26.42 -6.60 7.63
CA LEU A 189 -25.88 -7.80 8.31
C LEU A 189 -24.73 -8.46 7.51
N ALA A 190 -24.81 -8.48 6.18
CA ALA A 190 -23.73 -8.96 5.31
C ALA A 190 -22.44 -8.13 5.44
N TYR A 191 -22.54 -6.81 5.62
CA TYR A 191 -21.40 -5.96 5.90
C TYR A 191 -20.78 -6.36 7.24
N HIS A 192 -21.56 -6.48 8.31
CA HIS A 192 -21.04 -6.92 9.62
C HIS A 192 -20.49 -8.36 9.63
N LEU A 193 -21.09 -9.29 8.88
CA LEU A 193 -20.58 -10.66 8.75
C LEU A 193 -19.19 -10.70 8.08
N THR A 194 -18.90 -9.81 7.13
CA THR A 194 -17.54 -9.71 6.56
C THR A 194 -16.48 -9.23 7.55
N TYR A 195 -16.86 -8.67 8.71
CA TYR A 195 -15.92 -8.31 9.77
C TYR A 195 -15.47 -9.50 10.61
N CYS A 196 -16.34 -10.48 10.82
CA CYS A 196 -16.01 -11.68 11.58
C CYS A 196 -14.90 -12.51 10.91
N PHE A 197 -14.70 -12.34 9.59
CA PHE A 197 -13.69 -13.04 8.79
C PHE A 197 -12.50 -12.15 8.41
N ARG A 198 -12.23 -11.09 9.17
CA ARG A 198 -11.04 -10.26 8.96
C ARG A 198 -9.79 -11.01 9.43
N ASP A 199 -8.66 -10.63 8.85
CA ASP A 199 -7.32 -11.20 9.05
C ASP A 199 -6.96 -11.36 10.53
N SER A 200 -7.18 -10.33 11.36
CA SER A 200 -6.87 -10.38 12.80
C SER A 200 -7.68 -11.44 13.55
N GLU A 201 -8.95 -11.60 13.20
CA GLU A 201 -9.90 -12.53 13.82
C GLU A 201 -9.58 -13.96 13.40
N LEU A 202 -9.33 -14.18 12.11
CA LEU A 202 -8.95 -15.49 11.59
C LEU A 202 -7.62 -15.96 12.17
N SER A 203 -6.59 -15.11 12.18
CA SER A 203 -5.30 -15.46 12.77
C SER A 203 -5.42 -15.71 14.28
N PHE A 204 -6.25 -14.93 14.99
CA PHE A 204 -6.53 -15.17 16.41
C PHE A 204 -7.24 -16.50 16.66
N LEU A 205 -8.26 -16.84 15.87
CA LEU A 205 -8.96 -18.14 15.97
C LEU A 205 -8.01 -19.30 15.68
N ILE A 206 -7.12 -19.16 14.70
CA ILE A 206 -6.06 -20.14 14.40
C ILE A 206 -5.14 -20.31 15.60
N LEU A 207 -4.69 -19.22 16.21
CA LEU A 207 -3.86 -19.27 17.42
C LEU A 207 -4.60 -19.97 18.57
N CYS A 208 -5.88 -19.66 18.81
CA CYS A 208 -6.69 -20.35 19.81
C CYS A 208 -6.79 -21.85 19.52
N ALA A 209 -7.00 -22.24 18.27
CA ALA A 209 -7.06 -23.66 17.88
C ALA A 209 -5.72 -24.37 18.11
N LEU A 210 -4.59 -23.71 17.82
CA LEU A 210 -3.25 -24.25 18.09
C LEU A 210 -2.99 -24.40 19.60
N ILE A 211 -3.38 -23.41 20.42
CA ILE A 211 -3.27 -23.48 21.88
C ILE A 211 -4.16 -24.60 22.43
N THR A 212 -5.39 -24.76 21.91
CA THR A 212 -6.26 -25.87 22.29
C THR A 212 -5.62 -27.22 21.95
N ARG A 213 -4.98 -27.35 20.79
CA ARG A 213 -4.25 -28.56 20.41
C ARG A 213 -3.06 -28.84 21.32
N LEU A 214 -2.36 -27.80 21.77
CA LEU A 214 -1.26 -27.89 22.74
C LEU A 214 -1.74 -28.36 24.13
N VAL A 215 -2.85 -27.81 24.63
CA VAL A 215 -3.37 -28.13 25.98
C VAL A 215 -4.14 -29.45 26.00
N TYR A 216 -4.87 -29.75 24.94
CA TYR A 216 -5.71 -30.94 24.81
C TYR A 216 -5.38 -31.72 23.53
N PRO A 217 -4.29 -32.52 23.52
CA PRO A 217 -3.87 -33.27 22.34
C PRO A 217 -4.92 -34.24 21.80
N SER A 218 -5.81 -34.77 22.64
CA SER A 218 -6.90 -35.67 22.24
C SER A 218 -8.13 -34.96 21.66
N THR A 219 -8.26 -33.65 21.85
CA THR A 219 -9.44 -32.88 21.41
C THR A 219 -9.15 -32.28 20.04
N GLY A 220 -9.53 -32.99 18.98
CA GLY A 220 -9.38 -32.46 17.62
C GLY A 220 -10.67 -31.88 17.06
N PHE A 221 -10.56 -30.77 16.34
CA PHE A 221 -11.62 -30.26 15.46
C PHE A 221 -11.73 -31.10 14.17
N TYR A 222 -11.69 -32.43 14.30
CA TYR A 222 -11.58 -33.34 13.15
C TYR A 222 -12.72 -33.16 12.15
N VAL A 223 -13.92 -32.78 12.61
CA VAL A 223 -15.10 -32.52 11.76
C VAL A 223 -14.82 -31.48 10.66
N LEU A 224 -14.00 -30.45 10.94
CA LEU A 224 -13.63 -29.41 9.97
C LEU A 224 -12.70 -29.94 8.87
N PHE A 225 -12.00 -31.05 9.12
CA PHE A 225 -10.93 -31.58 8.27
C PHE A 225 -11.31 -32.89 7.56
N THR A 226 -12.11 -33.78 8.15
CA THR A 226 -12.39 -35.12 7.59
C THR A 226 -13.72 -35.28 6.86
N SER A 227 -14.67 -34.37 7.06
CA SER A 227 -15.96 -34.42 6.34
C SER A 227 -15.86 -33.80 4.94
N ASN A 228 -16.86 -33.97 4.08
CA ASN A 228 -16.94 -33.26 2.79
C ASN A 228 -17.05 -31.72 2.94
N PHE A 229 -17.00 -31.19 4.16
CA PHE A 229 -17.12 -29.78 4.50
C PHE A 229 -16.12 -28.86 3.76
N PRO A 230 -14.80 -29.16 3.64
CA PRO A 230 -13.87 -28.32 2.90
C PRO A 230 -14.26 -28.15 1.45
N LYS A 231 -14.67 -29.24 0.79
CA LYS A 231 -15.10 -29.26 -0.60
C LYS A 231 -16.36 -28.41 -0.80
N TYR A 232 -17.39 -28.60 0.02
CA TYR A 232 -18.63 -27.82 -0.09
C TYR A 232 -18.43 -26.35 0.27
N SER A 233 -17.62 -26.05 1.29
CA SER A 233 -17.26 -24.67 1.67
C SER A 233 -16.54 -23.96 0.54
N PHE A 234 -15.58 -24.62 -0.10
CA PHE A 234 -14.89 -24.08 -1.27
C PHE A 234 -15.86 -23.82 -2.42
N LEU A 235 -16.73 -24.78 -2.78
CA LEU A 235 -17.70 -24.60 -3.87
C LEU A 235 -18.68 -23.46 -3.59
N LEU A 236 -19.16 -23.34 -2.35
CA LEU A 236 -20.00 -22.22 -1.91
C LEU A 236 -19.27 -20.89 -2.08
N LEU A 237 -18.02 -20.79 -1.65
CA LEU A 237 -17.22 -19.57 -1.76
C LEU A 237 -16.90 -19.20 -3.21
N VAL A 238 -16.74 -20.18 -4.11
CA VAL A 238 -16.63 -19.92 -5.56
C VAL A 238 -17.90 -19.26 -6.09
N VAL A 239 -19.07 -19.81 -5.76
CA VAL A 239 -20.36 -19.22 -6.16
C VAL A 239 -20.51 -17.79 -5.62
N VAL A 240 -20.22 -17.60 -4.33
CA VAL A 240 -20.23 -16.26 -3.70
C VAL A 240 -19.27 -15.30 -4.40
N SER A 241 -18.10 -15.76 -4.84
CA SER A 241 -17.13 -14.95 -5.58
C SER A 241 -17.69 -14.47 -6.92
N PHE A 242 -18.30 -15.35 -7.70
CA PHE A 242 -18.93 -14.96 -8.97
C PHE A 242 -20.11 -14.00 -8.76
N VAL A 243 -20.93 -14.21 -7.72
CA VAL A 243 -22.01 -13.29 -7.36
C VAL A 243 -21.44 -11.91 -7.00
N ASN A 244 -20.42 -11.85 -6.13
CA ASN A 244 -19.75 -10.62 -5.75
C ASN A 244 -19.16 -9.87 -6.96
N VAL A 245 -18.53 -10.60 -7.89
CA VAL A 245 -17.99 -10.03 -9.14
C VAL A 245 -19.12 -9.49 -10.04
N ALA A 246 -20.24 -10.20 -10.16
CA ALA A 246 -21.39 -9.74 -10.95
C ALA A 246 -21.96 -8.42 -10.39
N LEU A 247 -22.03 -8.30 -9.07
CA LEU A 247 -22.56 -7.14 -8.35
C LEU A 247 -21.65 -5.89 -8.38
N LEU A 248 -20.36 -6.03 -8.70
CA LEU A 248 -19.41 -4.89 -8.80
C LEU A 248 -19.96 -3.78 -9.68
N LYS A 249 -20.08 -2.53 -9.21
CA LYS A 249 -20.51 -1.41 -10.07
C LYS A 249 -19.34 -0.83 -10.88
N MET A 250 -18.78 -1.64 -11.78
CA MET A 250 -17.64 -1.29 -12.63
C MET A 250 -17.94 -1.53 -14.12
N LYS A 251 -17.12 -0.96 -15.01
CA LYS A 251 -17.21 -1.21 -16.47
C LYS A 251 -17.13 -2.72 -16.75
N ARG A 252 -17.94 -3.22 -17.69
CA ARG A 252 -18.01 -4.67 -18.03
C ARG A 252 -16.63 -5.29 -18.29
N LYS A 253 -15.76 -4.56 -18.99
CA LYS A 253 -14.36 -4.96 -19.26
C LYS A 253 -13.51 -5.21 -18.02
N TYR A 254 -13.82 -4.56 -16.89
CA TYR A 254 -13.07 -4.72 -15.64
C TYR A 254 -13.53 -5.97 -14.89
N LYS A 255 -14.85 -6.19 -14.84
CA LYS A 255 -15.43 -7.39 -14.22
C LYS A 255 -15.06 -8.67 -14.97
N SER A 256 -15.02 -8.62 -16.30
CA SER A 256 -14.69 -9.79 -17.12
C SER A 256 -13.27 -10.30 -16.89
N GLY A 257 -12.31 -9.41 -16.63
CA GLY A 257 -10.93 -9.81 -16.28
C GLY A 257 -10.86 -10.59 -14.97
N ILE A 258 -11.54 -10.10 -13.92
CA ILE A 258 -11.60 -10.77 -12.61
C ILE A 258 -12.29 -12.13 -12.74
N ALA A 259 -13.44 -12.18 -13.45
CA ALA A 259 -14.17 -13.42 -13.68
C ALA A 259 -13.33 -14.45 -14.45
N LEU A 260 -12.55 -14.02 -15.45
CA LEU A 260 -11.69 -14.93 -16.22
C LEU A 260 -10.57 -15.52 -15.37
N CYS A 261 -9.93 -14.72 -14.50
CA CYS A 261 -8.95 -15.24 -13.55
C CYS A 261 -9.57 -16.26 -12.59
N LEU A 262 -10.78 -15.99 -12.08
CA LEU A 262 -11.53 -16.93 -11.23
C LEU A 262 -11.88 -18.23 -11.95
N VAL A 263 -12.35 -18.16 -13.20
CA VAL A 263 -12.63 -19.35 -14.01
C VAL A 263 -11.38 -20.21 -14.15
N ALA A 264 -10.22 -19.61 -14.41
CA ALA A 264 -8.96 -20.35 -14.52
C ALA A 264 -8.57 -21.10 -13.22
N ARG A 265 -9.11 -20.71 -12.06
CA ARG A 265 -8.92 -21.41 -10.77
C ARG A 265 -9.95 -22.53 -10.53
N VAL A 266 -11.12 -22.44 -11.17
CA VAL A 266 -12.20 -23.42 -11.07
C VAL A 266 -12.01 -24.56 -12.08
N VAL A 267 -11.41 -24.29 -13.24
CA VAL A 267 -11.16 -25.30 -14.29
C VAL A 267 -10.39 -26.54 -13.80
N PRO A 268 -9.33 -26.41 -12.97
CA PRO A 268 -8.61 -27.57 -12.42
C PRO A 268 -9.46 -28.53 -11.56
N LEU A 269 -10.66 -28.13 -11.11
CA LEU A 269 -11.56 -28.98 -10.32
C LEU A 269 -12.14 -30.15 -11.12
N TYR A 270 -12.28 -30.00 -12.43
CA TYR A 270 -13.02 -30.95 -13.26
C TYR A 270 -12.16 -32.06 -13.88
N LYS A 271 -10.90 -32.23 -13.42
CA LYS A 271 -9.95 -33.23 -13.96
C LYS A 271 -9.77 -33.19 -15.49
N ILE A 272 -10.15 -32.09 -16.15
CA ILE A 272 -10.08 -31.95 -17.61
C ILE A 272 -8.62 -31.86 -18.10
N LEU A 273 -7.70 -31.44 -17.22
CA LEU A 273 -6.26 -31.38 -17.50
C LEU A 273 -5.51 -32.33 -16.55
N LEU A 274 -5.14 -33.51 -17.08
CA LEU A 274 -4.43 -34.61 -16.42
C LEU A 274 -2.94 -34.29 -16.09
N PHE A 275 -2.52 -33.03 -16.14
CA PHE A 275 -1.09 -32.67 -16.26
C PHE A 275 -0.38 -32.34 -14.94
N ASN A 276 -1.08 -32.33 -13.79
CA ASN A 276 -0.46 -31.89 -12.54
C ASN A 276 -0.46 -32.99 -11.47
N ASN A 277 0.75 -33.38 -11.05
CA ASN A 277 0.95 -34.21 -9.87
C ASN A 277 0.61 -33.37 -8.64
N TYR A 278 -0.42 -33.76 -7.90
CA TYR A 278 -0.79 -33.08 -6.67
C TYR A 278 0.34 -33.22 -5.65
N SER A 279 0.95 -32.09 -5.29
CA SER A 279 1.96 -31.96 -4.24
C SER A 279 1.62 -30.82 -3.28
N VAL A 280 2.29 -30.73 -2.12
CA VAL A 280 2.16 -29.56 -1.23
C VAL A 280 2.49 -28.25 -1.98
N LEU A 281 3.43 -28.30 -2.92
CA LEU A 281 3.77 -27.17 -3.79
C LEU A 281 2.58 -26.72 -4.65
N SER A 282 1.80 -27.67 -5.18
CA SER A 282 0.57 -27.36 -5.95
C SER A 282 -0.51 -26.67 -5.11
N VAL A 283 -0.61 -27.03 -3.83
CA VAL A 283 -1.52 -26.42 -2.86
C VAL A 283 -1.12 -24.97 -2.57
N ILE A 284 0.16 -24.74 -2.30
CA ILE A 284 0.72 -23.40 -2.08
C ILE A 284 0.60 -22.53 -3.35
N SER A 285 0.94 -23.09 -4.51
CA SER A 285 0.80 -22.46 -5.84
C SER A 285 -0.63 -21.96 -6.07
N GLY A 286 -1.64 -22.83 -5.88
CA GLY A 286 -3.04 -22.47 -6.05
C GLY A 286 -3.45 -21.31 -5.15
N ALA A 287 -3.10 -21.39 -3.87
CA ALA A 287 -3.43 -20.37 -2.88
C ALA A 287 -2.74 -19.03 -3.14
N LEU A 288 -1.48 -19.06 -3.59
CA LEU A 288 -0.70 -17.86 -3.90
C LEU A 288 -1.25 -17.13 -5.13
N VAL A 289 -1.78 -17.84 -6.13
CA VAL A 289 -2.41 -17.20 -7.28
C VAL A 289 -3.74 -16.52 -6.90
N VAL A 290 -4.52 -17.11 -6.00
CA VAL A 290 -5.74 -16.44 -5.47
C VAL A 290 -5.38 -15.24 -4.60
N ALA A 291 -4.32 -15.34 -3.79
CA ALA A 291 -3.75 -14.22 -3.04
C ALA A 291 -3.37 -13.07 -3.98
N LEU A 292 -2.62 -13.38 -5.04
CA LEU A 292 -2.22 -12.42 -6.07
C LEU A 292 -3.44 -11.76 -6.71
N LEU A 293 -4.47 -12.53 -7.05
CA LEU A 293 -5.72 -11.99 -7.60
C LEU A 293 -6.41 -11.03 -6.61
N SER A 294 -6.48 -11.39 -5.32
CA SER A 294 -7.04 -10.53 -4.26
C SER A 294 -6.29 -9.19 -4.16
N ILE A 295 -4.95 -9.25 -4.11
CA ILE A 295 -4.07 -8.07 -4.09
C ILE A 295 -4.29 -7.20 -5.33
N GLU A 296 -4.30 -7.81 -6.51
CA GLU A 296 -4.43 -7.11 -7.77
C GLU A 296 -5.81 -6.46 -7.96
N VAL A 297 -6.88 -7.11 -7.50
CA VAL A 297 -8.24 -6.53 -7.49
C VAL A 297 -8.27 -5.28 -6.60
N HIS A 298 -7.63 -5.34 -5.44
CA HIS A 298 -7.53 -4.19 -4.54
C HIS A 298 -6.74 -3.04 -5.18
N VAL A 299 -5.53 -3.30 -5.67
CA VAL A 299 -4.68 -2.29 -6.32
C VAL A 299 -5.36 -1.69 -7.55
N SER A 300 -6.03 -2.53 -8.36
CA SER A 300 -6.80 -2.09 -9.53
C SER A 300 -7.96 -1.16 -9.15
N ASN A 301 -8.63 -1.43 -8.02
CA ASN A 301 -9.69 -0.56 -7.53
C ASN A 301 -9.15 0.81 -7.09
N VAL A 302 -8.04 0.84 -6.34
CA VAL A 302 -7.38 2.09 -5.91
C VAL A 302 -6.92 2.92 -7.11
N ALA A 303 -6.27 2.29 -8.09
CA ALA A 303 -5.85 2.94 -9.33
C ALA A 303 -7.00 3.27 -10.30
N ARG A 304 -8.20 2.72 -10.06
CA ARG A 304 -9.38 2.75 -10.96
C ARG A 304 -9.07 2.23 -12.36
N ARG A 305 -8.38 1.08 -12.43
CA ARG A 305 -7.98 0.40 -13.67
C ARG A 305 -8.55 -1.01 -13.77
N ARG A 306 -8.32 -1.67 -14.92
CA ARG A 306 -8.56 -3.10 -15.08
C ARG A 306 -7.46 -3.90 -14.39
N VAL A 307 -7.76 -5.15 -14.03
CA VAL A 307 -6.75 -6.15 -13.63
C VAL A 307 -5.65 -6.22 -14.69
N HIS A 308 -4.40 -6.24 -14.23
CA HIS A 308 -3.23 -6.27 -15.08
C HIS A 308 -3.16 -7.59 -15.87
N ALA A 309 -2.78 -7.51 -17.14
CA ALA A 309 -2.73 -8.69 -18.02
C ALA A 309 -1.77 -9.77 -17.49
N GLY A 310 -0.68 -9.36 -16.81
CA GLY A 310 0.26 -10.29 -16.16
C GLY A 310 -0.41 -11.22 -15.16
N VAL A 311 -1.36 -10.76 -14.35
CA VAL A 311 -2.07 -11.61 -13.37
C VAL A 311 -2.99 -12.60 -14.06
N LEU A 312 -3.61 -12.22 -15.18
CA LEU A 312 -4.37 -13.14 -16.01
C LEU A 312 -3.46 -14.23 -16.62
N CYS A 313 -2.30 -13.85 -17.17
CA CYS A 313 -1.33 -14.79 -17.71
C CYS A 313 -0.81 -15.76 -16.63
N ILE A 314 -0.53 -15.27 -15.42
CA ILE A 314 -0.14 -16.09 -14.27
C ILE A 314 -1.29 -17.04 -13.87
N SER A 315 -2.53 -16.55 -13.85
CA SER A 315 -3.71 -17.34 -13.53
C SER A 315 -4.00 -18.44 -14.55
N ILE A 316 -3.66 -18.24 -15.82
CA ILE A 316 -3.78 -19.29 -16.85
C ILE A 316 -2.58 -20.23 -16.79
N GLY A 317 -1.36 -19.68 -16.78
CA GLY A 317 -0.10 -20.44 -16.78
C GLY A 317 0.04 -21.37 -15.57
N SER A 318 -0.50 -20.95 -14.44
CA SER A 318 -0.56 -21.76 -13.22
C SER A 318 -1.33 -23.08 -13.36
N VAL A 319 -2.21 -23.23 -14.35
CA VAL A 319 -2.88 -24.51 -14.60
C VAL A 319 -1.90 -25.56 -15.13
N PHE A 320 -0.80 -25.12 -15.76
CA PHE A 320 0.18 -25.98 -16.42
C PHE A 320 1.43 -26.24 -15.57
N ASN A 321 1.84 -25.30 -14.72
CA ASN A 321 3.08 -25.44 -13.95
C ASN A 321 3.05 -24.63 -12.63
N ASP A 322 3.26 -25.35 -11.51
CA ASP A 322 3.25 -24.77 -10.15
C ASP A 322 4.52 -23.97 -9.81
N ILE A 323 5.68 -24.34 -10.35
CA ILE A 323 6.91 -23.59 -10.12
C ILE A 323 6.82 -22.23 -10.82
N PHE A 324 6.34 -22.24 -12.07
CA PHE A 324 6.08 -21.03 -12.83
C PHE A 324 5.10 -20.10 -12.08
N SER A 325 3.99 -20.64 -11.55
CA SER A 325 3.01 -19.81 -10.85
C SER A 325 3.57 -19.15 -9.60
N ILE A 326 4.38 -19.86 -8.81
CA ILE A 326 5.00 -19.34 -7.59
C ILE A 326 6.01 -18.26 -7.93
N VAL A 327 6.95 -18.58 -8.82
CA VAL A 327 8.01 -17.63 -9.23
C VAL A 327 7.40 -16.39 -9.88
N ALA A 328 6.46 -16.57 -10.81
CA ALA A 328 5.81 -15.45 -11.49
C ALA A 328 4.95 -14.61 -10.53
N SER A 329 4.25 -15.22 -9.57
CA SER A 329 3.50 -14.48 -8.54
C SER A 329 4.42 -13.64 -7.65
N VAL A 330 5.52 -14.22 -7.18
CA VAL A 330 6.49 -13.50 -6.33
C VAL A 330 7.15 -12.36 -7.11
N LEU A 331 7.62 -12.62 -8.33
CA LEU A 331 8.23 -11.59 -9.18
C LEU A 331 7.24 -10.48 -9.53
N TYR A 332 5.97 -10.82 -9.79
CA TYR A 332 4.92 -9.83 -10.03
C TYR A 332 4.72 -8.92 -8.80
N ILE A 333 4.60 -9.51 -7.60
CA ILE A 333 4.38 -8.77 -6.36
C ILE A 333 5.57 -7.84 -6.07
N ILE A 334 6.80 -8.37 -6.13
CA ILE A 334 8.01 -7.58 -5.91
C ILE A 334 8.12 -6.47 -6.96
N GLY A 335 7.97 -6.82 -8.24
CA GLY A 335 8.04 -5.86 -9.34
C GLY A 335 7.03 -4.73 -9.18
N MET A 336 5.78 -5.05 -8.87
CA MET A 336 4.72 -4.08 -8.62
C MET A 336 5.03 -3.16 -7.42
N LEU A 337 5.50 -3.72 -6.30
CA LEU A 337 5.83 -2.93 -5.10
C LEU A 337 7.03 -2.01 -5.33
N VAL A 338 8.06 -2.50 -6.02
CA VAL A 338 9.24 -1.71 -6.40
C VAL A 338 8.85 -0.59 -7.35
N ASP A 339 8.06 -0.91 -8.39
CA ASP A 339 7.56 0.07 -9.36
C ASP A 339 6.75 1.19 -8.69
N LEU A 340 5.86 0.83 -7.75
CA LEU A 340 5.13 1.80 -6.96
C LEU A 340 6.05 2.64 -6.06
N SER A 341 7.04 2.03 -5.41
CA SER A 341 7.98 2.74 -4.54
C SER A 341 8.77 3.80 -5.30
N TYR A 342 9.35 3.43 -6.45
CA TYR A 342 10.10 4.35 -7.30
C TYR A 342 9.21 5.44 -7.90
N SER A 343 8.04 5.06 -8.41
CA SER A 343 7.18 6.00 -9.14
C SER A 343 6.44 6.98 -8.23
N THR A 344 6.06 6.57 -7.02
CA THR A 344 5.41 7.46 -6.03
C THR A 344 6.42 8.19 -5.13
N ARG A 345 7.71 7.82 -5.21
CA ARG A 345 8.78 8.26 -4.30
C ARG A 345 8.44 8.02 -2.82
N ILE A 346 7.73 6.92 -2.55
CA ILE A 346 7.43 6.47 -1.20
C ILE A 346 8.37 5.29 -0.89
N PRO A 347 9.29 5.43 0.08
CA PRO A 347 10.18 4.34 0.44
C PRO A 347 9.42 3.18 1.11
N LEU A 348 9.82 1.94 0.82
CA LEU A 348 9.23 0.75 1.44
C LEU A 348 9.71 0.52 2.87
N PHE A 349 11.02 0.63 3.12
CA PHE A 349 11.64 0.26 4.40
C PHE A 349 12.26 1.43 5.16
N VAL A 350 11.82 2.66 4.85
CA VAL A 350 12.19 3.88 5.57
C VAL A 350 10.91 4.60 5.99
N PRO A 351 10.79 5.10 7.23
CA PRO A 351 9.64 5.90 7.63
C PRO A 351 9.45 7.12 6.73
N VAL A 352 8.22 7.37 6.29
CA VAL A 352 7.89 8.55 5.48
C VAL A 352 7.93 9.79 6.37
N ARG A 353 8.71 10.79 5.97
CA ARG A 353 8.80 12.10 6.63
C ARG A 353 8.50 13.19 5.61
N ASN A 354 7.26 13.68 5.65
CA ASN A 354 6.77 14.74 4.77
C ASN A 354 7.33 16.11 5.17
N VAL A 355 8.05 16.73 4.24
CA VAL A 355 8.48 18.12 4.32
C VAL A 355 7.53 18.97 3.48
N PHE A 356 7.15 20.14 3.99
CA PHE A 356 6.36 21.10 3.26
C PHE A 356 7.14 22.40 3.04
N CYS A 357 7.05 22.96 1.84
CA CYS A 357 7.43 24.35 1.58
C CYS A 357 6.43 24.96 0.61
N ASP A 358 6.25 26.26 0.66
CA ASP A 358 5.32 26.99 -0.19
C ASP A 358 5.96 28.22 -0.82
N GLY A 359 5.25 28.76 -1.80
CA GLY A 359 5.65 29.97 -2.47
C GLY A 359 4.87 30.23 -3.75
N VAL A 360 5.15 31.38 -4.34
CA VAL A 360 4.56 31.77 -5.63
C VAL A 360 5.17 30.95 -6.76
N PHE A 361 6.50 30.75 -6.76
CA PHE A 361 7.24 30.05 -7.82
C PHE A 361 7.04 30.62 -9.24
N ASP A 362 6.80 31.93 -9.35
CA ASP A 362 6.70 32.65 -10.63
C ASP A 362 8.05 32.69 -11.36
N LEU A 363 8.02 32.52 -12.68
CA LEU A 363 9.19 32.27 -13.55
C LEU A 363 10.15 31.25 -12.92
N CYS A 364 9.68 30.00 -12.76
CA CYS A 364 10.35 28.98 -11.97
C CYS A 364 11.82 28.77 -12.41
N HIS A 365 12.76 29.04 -11.51
CA HIS A 365 14.19 29.10 -11.84
C HIS A 365 15.05 28.29 -10.86
N ALA A 366 16.37 28.21 -11.13
CA ALA A 366 17.32 27.44 -10.32
C ALA A 366 17.25 27.74 -8.81
N GLY A 367 17.05 29.01 -8.43
CA GLY A 367 16.85 29.39 -7.02
C GLY A 367 15.69 28.67 -6.33
N HIS A 368 14.53 28.51 -6.98
CA HIS A 368 13.40 27.75 -6.44
C HIS A 368 13.73 26.25 -6.34
N LYS A 369 14.40 25.70 -7.36
CA LYS A 369 14.78 24.27 -7.40
C LYS A 369 15.81 23.93 -6.32
N ASN A 370 16.78 24.82 -6.06
CA ASN A 370 17.75 24.68 -4.97
C ASN A 370 17.06 24.80 -3.59
N PHE A 371 16.10 25.71 -3.45
CA PHE A 371 15.30 25.80 -2.22
C PHE A 371 14.53 24.50 -1.94
N MET A 372 13.86 23.94 -2.95
CA MET A 372 13.19 22.63 -2.85
C MET A 372 14.18 21.51 -2.52
N GLN A 373 15.37 21.50 -3.12
CA GLN A 373 16.42 20.55 -2.79
C GLN A 373 16.86 20.63 -1.33
N ASN A 374 17.08 21.85 -0.83
CA ASN A 374 17.47 22.08 0.56
C ASN A 374 16.34 21.70 1.52
N ALA A 375 15.09 21.98 1.17
CA ALA A 375 13.94 21.59 1.95
C ALA A 375 13.86 20.06 2.09
N LEU A 376 14.09 19.31 1.00
CA LEU A 376 14.05 17.85 1.01
C LEU A 376 15.06 17.22 1.99
N GLN A 377 16.15 17.90 2.38
CA GLN A 377 17.12 17.38 3.36
C GLN A 377 16.52 17.10 4.76
N TYR A 378 15.38 17.71 5.10
CA TYR A 378 14.71 17.52 6.39
C TYR A 378 13.73 16.34 6.43
N GLY A 379 13.66 15.55 5.35
CA GLY A 379 12.82 14.37 5.24
C GLY A 379 13.13 13.57 3.98
N ASN A 380 12.12 12.86 3.46
CA ASN A 380 12.28 12.04 2.26
C ASN A 380 11.14 12.19 1.26
N ARG A 381 10.15 13.05 1.56
CA ARG A 381 9.03 13.35 0.68
C ARG A 381 8.69 14.84 0.75
N LEU A 382 8.85 15.55 -0.36
CA LEU A 382 8.61 16.99 -0.44
C LEU A 382 7.22 17.29 -1.01
N ILE A 383 6.42 18.02 -0.25
CA ILE A 383 5.13 18.58 -0.65
C ILE A 383 5.33 20.08 -0.88
N VAL A 384 4.94 20.57 -2.05
CA VAL A 384 5.08 21.99 -2.39
C VAL A 384 3.73 22.66 -2.55
N GLY A 385 3.47 23.72 -1.77
CA GLY A 385 2.29 24.57 -1.91
C GLY A 385 2.53 25.69 -2.92
N VAL A 386 1.75 25.75 -4.00
CA VAL A 386 1.82 26.82 -5.00
C VAL A 386 0.68 27.80 -4.72
N CYS A 387 1.04 29.05 -4.43
CA CYS A 387 0.06 30.08 -4.08
C CYS A 387 -0.84 30.46 -5.27
N GLY A 388 -2.12 30.70 -5.02
CA GLY A 388 -3.09 31.07 -6.07
C GLY A 388 -2.87 32.49 -6.59
N ASP A 389 -3.29 32.77 -7.82
CA ASP A 389 -3.06 34.09 -8.46
C ASP A 389 -3.73 35.25 -7.69
N GLU A 390 -4.98 35.06 -7.24
CA GLU A 390 -5.74 36.08 -6.47
C GLU A 390 -5.07 36.38 -5.12
N ASP A 391 -4.62 35.35 -4.40
CA ASP A 391 -3.90 35.51 -3.14
C ASP A 391 -2.56 36.22 -3.34
N CYS A 392 -1.85 35.91 -4.43
CA CYS A 392 -0.56 36.52 -4.75
C CYS A 392 -0.68 38.01 -5.11
N GLU A 393 -1.76 38.37 -5.81
CA GLU A 393 -2.05 39.75 -6.20
C GLU A 393 -2.26 40.64 -4.97
N ASN A 394 -3.04 40.16 -4.00
CA ASN A 394 -3.28 40.87 -2.74
C ASN A 394 -2.03 40.93 -1.84
N TYR A 395 -1.16 39.92 -1.92
CA TYR A 395 0.06 39.86 -1.11
C TYR A 395 1.20 40.75 -1.64
N LYS A 396 1.44 40.73 -2.95
CA LYS A 396 2.61 41.41 -3.53
C LYS A 396 2.36 41.95 -4.93
N ARG A 397 2.04 41.06 -5.86
CA ARG A 397 1.78 41.37 -7.28
C ARG A 397 1.16 40.16 -7.93
N ARG A 398 0.40 40.39 -9.00
CA ARG A 398 -0.04 39.31 -9.87
C ARG A 398 1.18 38.61 -10.51
N PRO A 399 1.29 37.27 -10.43
CA PRO A 399 2.35 36.51 -11.10
C PRO A 399 2.32 36.69 -12.61
N ILE A 400 3.47 36.53 -13.29
CA ILE A 400 3.52 36.52 -14.76
C ILE A 400 2.95 35.21 -15.29
N MET A 401 3.37 34.09 -14.71
CA MET A 401 2.83 32.76 -15.02
C MET A 401 1.55 32.52 -14.23
N THR A 402 0.52 32.00 -14.89
CA THR A 402 -0.73 31.54 -14.27
C THR A 402 -0.46 30.48 -13.19
N THR A 403 -1.42 30.29 -12.29
CA THR A 403 -1.32 29.23 -11.27
C THR A 403 -1.10 27.85 -11.88
N GLU A 404 -1.77 27.53 -12.99
CA GLU A 404 -1.63 26.23 -13.64
C GLU A 404 -0.23 26.01 -14.23
N GLU A 405 0.34 27.03 -14.91
CA GLU A 405 1.71 27.00 -15.41
C GLU A 405 2.71 26.81 -14.26
N ARG A 406 2.55 27.55 -13.16
CA ARG A 406 3.40 27.43 -11.97
C ARG A 406 3.30 26.04 -11.33
N VAL A 407 2.09 25.51 -11.20
CA VAL A 407 1.86 24.14 -10.69
C VAL A 407 2.55 23.11 -11.57
N ASN A 408 2.45 23.24 -12.90
CA ASN A 408 3.10 22.33 -13.84
C ASN A 408 4.62 22.40 -13.73
N GLU A 409 5.21 23.59 -13.68
CA GLU A 409 6.66 23.79 -13.49
C GLU A 409 7.17 23.17 -12.19
N VAL A 410 6.46 23.38 -11.09
CA VAL A 410 6.82 22.80 -9.79
C VAL A 410 6.68 21.28 -9.80
N ARG A 411 5.63 20.74 -10.43
CA ARG A 411 5.40 19.29 -10.54
C ARG A 411 6.54 18.58 -11.30
N MET A 412 7.13 19.23 -12.30
CA MET A 412 8.25 18.70 -13.08
C MET A 412 9.60 18.75 -12.33
N CYS A 413 9.65 19.35 -11.15
CA CYS A 413 10.88 19.40 -10.36
C CYS A 413 11.20 18.03 -9.74
N LYS A 414 12.41 17.51 -10.00
CA LYS A 414 12.85 16.17 -9.57
C LYS A 414 12.80 15.91 -8.06
N PHE A 415 12.75 16.97 -7.25
CA PHE A 415 12.70 16.87 -5.79
C PHE A 415 11.26 16.82 -5.24
N VAL A 416 10.29 17.27 -6.03
CA VAL A 416 8.90 17.48 -5.57
C VAL A 416 8.09 16.21 -5.74
N SER A 417 7.56 15.67 -4.64
CA SER A 417 6.73 14.46 -4.64
C SER A 417 5.24 14.76 -4.80
N GLN A 418 4.79 15.94 -4.35
CA GLN A 418 3.39 16.35 -4.45
C GLN A 418 3.30 17.87 -4.54
N VAL A 419 2.33 18.36 -5.33
CA VAL A 419 2.01 19.79 -5.44
C VAL A 419 0.60 20.04 -4.90
N ILE A 420 0.46 21.04 -4.05
CA ILE A 420 -0.83 21.57 -3.60
C ILE A 420 -1.06 22.87 -4.36
N SER A 421 -2.03 22.88 -5.28
CA SER A 421 -2.47 24.08 -5.99
C SER A 421 -3.28 25.00 -5.06
N ASN A 422 -3.20 26.31 -5.27
CA ASN A 422 -3.93 27.32 -4.50
C ASN A 422 -3.65 27.21 -2.99
N SER A 423 -2.38 27.06 -2.63
CA SER A 423 -1.95 27.15 -1.22
C SER A 423 -2.17 28.58 -0.71
N PRO A 424 -2.80 28.78 0.45
CA PRO A 424 -3.10 30.12 0.94
C PRO A 424 -1.81 30.88 1.26
N VAL A 425 -1.75 32.14 0.84
CA VAL A 425 -0.61 33.04 1.17
C VAL A 425 -0.66 33.49 2.63
N THR A 426 -1.81 33.39 3.29
CA THR A 426 -2.02 33.81 4.69
C THR A 426 -1.26 32.98 5.73
N GLY A 427 -0.61 31.89 5.31
CA GLY A 427 0.26 31.07 6.14
C GLY A 427 -0.19 29.62 6.28
N VAL A 428 0.64 28.83 6.96
CA VAL A 428 0.41 27.39 7.13
C VAL A 428 -0.47 27.13 8.36
N THR A 429 -1.66 26.57 8.17
CA THR A 429 -2.60 26.27 9.27
C THR A 429 -2.41 24.88 9.90
N GLU A 430 -2.94 24.66 11.09
CA GLU A 430 -2.93 23.33 11.73
C GLU A 430 -3.75 22.31 10.94
N GLU A 431 -4.85 22.73 10.32
CA GLU A 431 -5.69 21.88 9.48
C GLU A 431 -4.90 21.38 8.27
N MET A 432 -4.10 22.26 7.65
CA MET A 432 -3.22 21.90 6.54
C MET A 432 -2.15 20.90 6.99
N ILE A 433 -1.51 21.16 8.13
CA ILE A 433 -0.50 20.28 8.72
C ILE A 433 -1.06 18.88 8.99
N LYS A 434 -2.27 18.80 9.56
CA LYS A 434 -2.96 17.54 9.84
C LYS A 434 -3.38 16.83 8.55
N ARG A 435 -4.07 17.54 7.64
CA ARG A 435 -4.61 17.01 6.38
C ARG A 435 -3.53 16.42 5.46
N HIS A 436 -2.41 17.12 5.29
CA HIS A 436 -1.30 16.68 4.43
C HIS A 436 -0.22 15.92 5.19
N ASN A 437 -0.48 15.65 6.47
CA ASN A 437 0.42 14.94 7.35
C ASN A 437 1.86 15.50 7.30
N ILE A 438 1.98 16.82 7.47
CA ILE A 438 3.25 17.56 7.39
C ILE A 438 4.04 17.36 8.70
N HIS A 439 5.33 17.01 8.58
CA HIS A 439 6.23 16.76 9.72
C HIS A 439 7.19 17.92 9.94
N VAL A 440 7.63 18.57 8.86
CA VAL A 440 8.55 19.71 8.87
C VAL A 440 8.05 20.74 7.85
N VAL A 441 8.10 22.01 8.22
CA VAL A 441 7.86 23.14 7.30
C VAL A 441 9.18 23.84 7.06
N VAL A 442 9.51 24.11 5.80
CA VAL A 442 10.74 24.81 5.42
C VAL A 442 10.38 26.12 4.73
N CYS A 443 10.87 27.24 5.26
CA CYS A 443 10.71 28.57 4.69
C CYS A 443 12.07 29.22 4.34
N GLY A 444 12.03 30.35 3.67
CA GLY A 444 13.22 31.18 3.45
C GLY A 444 13.72 31.80 4.76
N LYS A 445 15.04 32.04 4.87
CA LYS A 445 15.67 32.67 6.04
C LYS A 445 15.07 34.04 6.40
N GLU A 446 14.49 34.75 5.43
CA GLU A 446 13.83 36.04 5.65
C GLU A 446 12.63 35.95 6.60
N TYR A 447 12.00 34.78 6.70
CA TYR A 447 10.87 34.52 7.59
C TYR A 447 11.29 34.00 8.97
N ASP A 448 12.60 33.88 9.25
CA ASP A 448 13.08 33.43 10.56
C ASP A 448 13.08 34.57 11.58
N ARG A 449 11.89 35.11 11.86
CA ARG A 449 11.70 36.21 12.80
C ARG A 449 10.54 35.92 13.75
N PRO A 450 10.61 36.35 15.02
CA PRO A 450 9.55 36.09 16.00
C PRO A 450 8.20 36.75 15.66
N ASP A 451 8.22 37.85 14.92
CA ASP A 451 7.06 38.65 14.50
C ASP A 451 6.41 38.15 13.19
N ASP A 452 6.97 37.12 12.56
CA ASP A 452 6.42 36.54 11.33
C ASP A 452 5.06 35.86 11.59
N THR A 453 4.04 36.31 10.87
CA THR A 453 2.67 35.79 10.98
C THR A 453 2.42 34.60 10.06
N PHE A 454 3.15 34.46 8.95
CA PHE A 454 2.92 33.42 7.93
C PHE A 454 3.28 32.01 8.42
N TYR A 455 4.37 31.88 9.17
CA TYR A 455 4.85 30.60 9.70
C TYR A 455 4.75 30.50 11.24
N ALA A 456 3.87 31.31 11.85
CA ALA A 456 3.66 31.32 13.30
C ALA A 456 3.24 29.95 13.85
N VAL A 457 2.33 29.23 13.18
CA VAL A 457 1.84 27.91 13.62
C VAL A 457 2.96 26.85 13.55
N PRO A 458 3.68 26.65 12.42
CA PRO A 458 4.83 25.76 12.38
C PRO A 458 5.93 26.10 13.40
N ARG A 459 6.16 27.39 13.66
CA ARG A 459 7.13 27.86 14.68
C ARG A 459 6.69 27.44 16.08
N ARG A 460 5.43 27.71 16.44
CA ARG A 460 4.82 27.30 17.73
C ARG A 460 4.89 25.78 17.94
N LEU A 461 4.71 25.00 16.88
CA LEU A 461 4.78 23.54 16.92
C LEU A 461 6.22 22.99 16.92
N GLY A 462 7.25 23.83 16.78
CA GLY A 462 8.66 23.42 16.75
C GLY A 462 9.12 22.72 15.46
N ILE A 463 8.28 22.74 14.42
CA ILE A 463 8.50 22.02 13.15
C ILE A 463 9.02 22.92 12.02
N LEU A 464 9.20 24.23 12.27
CA LEU A 464 9.74 25.17 11.29
C LEU A 464 11.26 25.00 11.15
N ARG A 465 11.74 24.99 9.90
CA ARG A 465 13.15 25.03 9.52
C ARG A 465 13.33 26.07 8.41
N THR A 466 14.57 26.49 8.21
CA THR A 466 14.89 27.53 7.23
C THR A 466 15.89 27.01 6.21
N ALA A 467 15.78 27.44 4.96
CA ALA A 467 16.76 27.17 3.92
C ALA A 467 17.31 28.49 3.34
N PRO A 468 18.60 28.53 2.95
CA PRO A 468 19.20 29.72 2.36
C PRO A 468 18.64 29.99 0.97
N ARG A 469 18.61 31.27 0.60
CA ARG A 469 18.29 31.72 -0.75
C ARG A 469 19.50 31.51 -1.66
N THR A 470 19.26 31.21 -2.93
CA THR A 470 20.34 31.18 -3.93
C THR A 470 20.64 32.61 -4.37
N GLU A 471 21.90 33.03 -4.22
CA GLU A 471 22.35 34.37 -4.63
C GLU A 471 22.38 34.53 -6.16
N GLY A 472 22.25 35.77 -6.63
CA GLY A 472 22.36 36.11 -8.07
C GLY A 472 21.15 35.74 -8.96
N ILE A 473 20.13 35.08 -8.43
CA ILE A 473 18.91 34.73 -9.18
C ILE A 473 17.62 34.95 -8.37
N SER A 474 16.64 35.60 -8.97
CA SER A 474 15.28 35.73 -8.45
C SER A 474 14.31 36.12 -9.57
N THR A 475 13.02 35.93 -9.38
CA THR A 475 11.98 36.38 -10.32
C THR A 475 12.13 37.87 -10.66
N SER A 476 12.42 38.72 -9.66
CA SER A 476 12.66 40.16 -9.88
C SER A 476 13.88 40.44 -10.75
N VAL A 477 14.98 39.69 -10.54
CA VAL A 477 16.19 39.81 -11.37
C VAL A 477 15.92 39.37 -12.81
N LEU A 478 15.16 38.28 -13.00
CA LEU A 478 14.78 37.83 -14.35
C LEU A 478 13.89 38.85 -15.06
N ILE A 479 12.89 39.41 -14.36
CA ILE A 479 12.05 40.47 -14.91
C ILE A 479 12.87 41.71 -15.27
N ALA A 480 13.83 42.11 -14.42
CA ALA A 480 14.71 43.23 -14.71
C ALA A 480 15.58 42.98 -15.96
N ARG A 481 16.13 41.76 -16.10
CA ARG A 481 16.88 41.37 -17.31
C ARG A 481 16.01 41.41 -18.56
N ILE A 482 14.78 40.90 -18.48
CA ILE A 482 13.82 40.91 -19.61
C ILE A 482 13.47 42.36 -19.99
N ARG A 483 13.21 43.23 -19.01
CA ARG A 483 12.92 44.66 -19.26
C ARG A 483 14.09 45.45 -19.82
N ALA A 484 15.33 45.01 -19.54
CA ALA A 484 16.54 45.65 -20.05
C ALA A 484 16.92 45.16 -21.46
N ALA A 485 16.33 44.07 -21.95
CA ALA A 485 16.59 43.56 -23.28
C ALA A 485 15.98 44.48 -24.34
N THR A 486 16.75 44.82 -25.38
CA THR A 486 16.27 45.60 -26.53
C THR A 486 15.65 44.69 -27.58
N ASP A 487 14.84 45.23 -28.49
CA ASP A 487 14.28 44.45 -29.60
C ASP A 487 15.36 43.70 -30.40
N ALA A 488 16.55 44.28 -30.55
CA ALA A 488 17.68 43.63 -31.19
C ALA A 488 18.18 42.38 -30.43
N ASP A 489 18.06 42.38 -29.10
CA ASP A 489 18.48 41.27 -28.23
C ASP A 489 17.44 40.13 -28.18
N VAL A 490 16.16 40.45 -28.37
CA VAL A 490 15.04 39.47 -28.31
C VAL A 490 14.64 38.92 -29.67
N VAL A 491 15.20 39.44 -30.77
CA VAL A 491 15.00 38.92 -32.13
C VAL A 491 15.53 37.49 -32.22
N ALA A 492 14.62 36.53 -32.08
CA ALA A 492 14.88 35.11 -32.29
C ALA A 492 15.10 34.85 -33.78
N LYS A 493 16.33 34.52 -34.18
CA LYS A 493 16.64 34.16 -35.56
C LYS A 493 16.12 32.75 -35.86
N ASP A 494 15.28 32.62 -36.88
CA ASP A 494 14.90 31.33 -37.46
C ASP A 494 16.16 30.55 -37.86
N LYS A 495 16.31 29.32 -37.36
CA LYS A 495 17.48 28.46 -37.61
C LYS A 495 17.65 28.08 -39.08
N SER A 496 16.58 28.14 -39.88
CA SER A 496 16.54 27.78 -41.30
C SER A 496 16.58 28.98 -42.25
N SER A 497 15.94 30.11 -41.87
CA SER A 497 15.79 31.28 -42.74
C SER A 497 16.52 32.54 -42.26
N GLY A 498 17.04 32.55 -41.03
CA GLY A 498 17.70 33.70 -40.40
C GLY A 498 16.77 34.89 -40.09
N ARG A 499 15.48 34.80 -40.42
CA ARG A 499 14.48 35.85 -40.18
C ARG A 499 13.87 35.74 -38.78
N SER A 500 13.47 36.89 -38.22
CA SER A 500 12.81 36.96 -36.91
C SER A 500 11.39 36.45 -37.00
N VAL A 501 11.06 35.32 -36.36
CA VAL A 501 9.66 34.95 -36.11
C VAL A 501 9.57 34.18 -34.78
N VAL A 502 9.09 34.83 -33.73
CA VAL A 502 8.55 34.13 -32.58
C VAL A 502 7.10 33.80 -32.92
N ARG A 503 6.79 32.52 -33.17
CA ARG A 503 5.41 32.02 -33.20
C ARG A 503 5.10 31.43 -31.82
N ASP A 504 3.95 31.79 -31.25
CA ASP A 504 3.45 31.09 -30.07
C ASP A 504 3.22 29.61 -30.41
N GLY A 505 3.95 28.72 -29.76
CA GLY A 505 3.68 27.29 -29.70
C GLY A 505 3.94 26.46 -30.97
N SER A 506 5.19 26.40 -31.44
CA SER A 506 5.63 25.32 -32.36
C SER A 506 6.48 24.28 -31.63
#